data_AF-A0A936HZ69-F1
#
_entry.id   AF-A0A936HZ69-F1
#
_cell.length_a   1.000
_cell.length_b   1.000
_cell.length_c   1.000
_cell.angle_alpha   90.00
_cell.angle_beta   90.00
_cell.angle_gamma   90.00
#
_symmetry.space_group_name_H-M   'P 1'
#
loop_
_entity.id
_entity.type
_entity.pdbx_description
1 polymer ?
#
loop_
_entity_poly.entity_id
_entity_poly.type
_entity_poly.pdbx_seq_one_letter_code
_entity_poly.pdbx_strand_id
1 'polypeptide(L)'
;MSPRASGRAPPIPNQQGETMNATTKPGVKPFWPPLAAGVVLGLVLLLTFLLSGHGLGASGAANDLVAGIGLQVAPDATKAHGYLGPQVADGNPLGSWMSWEIVGVAIGALFAAFTAGRFRIQLDGERSVGSASRVVKALAGGFLAGFGARIAGGCTSGIGLSGAAALGVSAFVFLALFFVTGMIVSRLVRGV
;
A
#
# COMPACT_ATOMS: atom_id res chain seq x y z
N MET A 1 31.07 59.62 -4.86
CA MET A 1 31.95 59.19 -3.76
C MET A 1 31.10 58.45 -2.72
N SER A 2 31.07 57.12 -2.78
CA SER A 2 30.77 56.23 -1.65
C SER A 2 31.20 54.80 -2.04
N PRO A 3 31.98 54.07 -1.22
CA PRO A 3 32.75 52.91 -1.68
C PRO A 3 31.98 51.58 -1.55
N ARG A 4 32.30 50.65 -2.46
CA ARG A 4 31.93 49.23 -2.43
C ARG A 4 32.38 48.55 -1.13
N ALA A 5 31.44 48.00 -0.38
CA ALA A 5 31.72 47.03 0.67
C ALA A 5 31.65 45.60 0.08
N SER A 6 32.82 44.99 -0.04
CA SER A 6 33.05 43.58 -0.37
C SER A 6 32.56 42.70 0.79
N GLY A 7 31.33 42.17 0.70
CA GLY A 7 30.78 41.18 1.63
C GLY A 7 31.27 39.78 1.30
N ARG A 8 32.34 39.35 1.97
CA ARG A 8 32.89 37.99 1.94
C ARG A 8 31.84 37.02 2.53
N ALA A 9 31.44 36.00 1.77
CA ALA A 9 30.53 34.95 2.28
C ALA A 9 31.15 34.27 3.52
N PRO A 10 30.35 33.94 4.56
CA PRO A 10 30.87 33.23 5.73
C PRO A 10 31.32 31.81 5.34
N PRO A 11 32.40 31.29 5.97
CA PRO A 11 32.86 29.93 5.73
C PRO A 11 31.80 28.91 6.16
N ILE A 12 31.54 27.91 5.31
CA ILE A 12 30.62 26.81 5.61
C ILE A 12 31.18 25.98 6.77
N PRO A 13 30.47 25.85 7.90
CA PRO A 13 30.92 25.03 9.01
C PRO A 13 30.99 23.55 8.62
N ASN A 14 32.09 22.91 8.99
CA ASN A 14 32.39 21.51 8.74
C ASN A 14 31.31 20.57 9.30
N GLN A 15 30.51 19.95 8.43
CA GLN A 15 29.38 19.06 8.75
C GLN A 15 29.79 17.64 9.14
N GLN A 16 31.07 17.38 9.43
CA GLN A 16 31.59 16.03 9.71
C GLN A 16 31.60 15.67 11.21
N GLY A 17 31.11 16.56 12.09
CA GLY A 17 31.09 16.36 13.55
C GLY A 17 29.72 16.09 14.19
N GLU A 18 28.61 16.13 13.44
CA GLU A 18 27.24 15.98 13.98
C GLU A 18 26.74 14.51 13.98
N THR A 19 27.63 13.53 14.09
CA THR A 19 27.26 12.10 14.09
C THR A 19 26.97 11.51 15.47
N MET A 20 26.91 12.29 16.56
CA MET A 20 26.58 11.76 17.88
C MET A 20 25.80 12.79 18.70
N ASN A 21 24.57 12.45 19.12
CA ASN A 21 23.68 13.19 20.03
C ASN A 21 22.58 14.06 19.40
N ALA A 22 21.77 13.47 18.51
CA ALA A 22 20.38 13.89 18.39
C ALA A 22 19.57 13.28 19.54
N THR A 23 19.15 14.15 20.45
CA THR A 23 18.33 13.87 21.64
C THR A 23 17.11 13.01 21.31
N THR A 24 17.13 11.74 21.73
CA THR A 24 15.99 10.82 21.59
C THR A 24 14.83 11.29 22.47
N LYS A 25 13.86 11.99 21.89
CA LYS A 25 12.50 12.10 22.47
C LYS A 25 12.02 10.69 22.83
N PRO A 26 11.38 10.46 23.98
CA PRO A 26 10.85 9.13 24.26
C PRO A 26 9.78 8.77 23.21
N GLY A 27 9.90 7.58 22.59
CA GLY A 27 8.70 6.80 22.25
C GLY A 27 8.31 6.53 20.79
N VAL A 28 9.23 6.30 19.83
CA VAL A 28 8.91 5.56 18.58
C VAL A 28 10.13 4.75 18.12
N LYS A 29 9.95 3.47 17.77
CA LYS A 29 11.05 2.62 17.28
C LYS A 29 11.48 3.01 15.84
N PRO A 30 12.79 3.01 15.51
CA PRO A 30 13.27 3.25 14.16
C PRO A 30 12.70 2.25 13.14
N PHE A 31 12.57 2.69 11.89
CA PHE A 31 12.20 1.80 10.79
C PHE A 31 13.28 0.74 10.56
N TRP A 32 12.84 -0.45 10.14
CA TRP A 32 13.77 -1.50 9.73
C TRP A 32 14.53 -1.07 8.47
N PRO A 33 15.81 -1.49 8.33
CA PRO A 33 16.54 -1.28 7.09
C PRO A 33 15.78 -1.94 5.93
N PRO A 34 15.69 -1.27 4.76
CA PRO A 34 14.82 -1.71 3.65
C PRO A 34 15.18 -3.11 3.14
N LEU A 35 16.47 -3.46 3.18
CA LEU A 35 16.93 -4.80 2.82
C LEU A 35 16.42 -5.87 3.78
N ALA A 36 16.45 -5.62 5.10
CA ALA A 36 15.93 -6.58 6.07
C ALA A 36 14.41 -6.75 5.94
N ALA A 37 13.68 -5.65 5.75
CA ALA A 37 12.25 -5.71 5.48
C ALA A 37 11.94 -6.48 4.20
N GLY A 38 12.73 -6.27 3.14
CA GLY A 38 12.61 -7.00 1.87
C GLY A 38 12.89 -8.49 2.00
N VAL A 39 13.94 -8.88 2.73
CA VAL A 39 14.28 -10.30 2.98
C VAL A 39 13.17 -10.99 3.78
N VAL A 40 12.67 -10.36 4.84
CA VAL A 40 11.57 -10.93 5.62
C VAL A 40 10.30 -11.03 4.78
N LEU A 41 9.97 -10.01 4.00
CA LEU A 41 8.82 -10.05 3.10
C LEU A 41 8.97 -11.19 2.08
N GLY A 42 10.14 -11.33 1.45
CA GLY A 42 10.41 -12.43 0.51
C GLY A 42 10.29 -13.81 1.14
N LEU A 43 10.78 -13.99 2.37
CA LEU A 43 10.61 -15.25 3.12
C LEU A 43 9.14 -15.53 3.43
N VAL A 44 8.37 -14.51 3.82
CA VAL A 44 6.91 -14.65 4.02
C VAL A 44 6.23 -15.06 2.73
N LEU A 45 6.56 -14.44 1.58
CA LEU A 45 6.00 -14.84 0.29
C LEU A 45 6.33 -16.28 -0.06
N LEU A 46 7.59 -16.68 0.09
CA LEU A 46 8.02 -18.04 -0.18
C LEU A 46 7.25 -19.04 0.70
N LEU A 47 7.12 -18.73 1.98
CA LEU A 47 6.40 -19.57 2.93
C LEU A 47 4.91 -19.64 2.60
N THR A 48 4.28 -18.52 2.22
CA THR A 48 2.88 -18.48 1.78
C THR A 48 2.66 -19.34 0.53
N PHE A 49 3.57 -19.26 -0.46
CA PHE A 49 3.51 -20.12 -1.64
C PHE A 49 3.66 -21.61 -1.28
N LEU A 50 4.55 -21.95 -0.35
CA LEU A 50 4.78 -23.34 0.06
C LEU A 50 3.63 -23.93 0.88
N LEU A 51 3.04 -23.16 1.79
CA LEU A 51 1.99 -23.64 2.69
C LEU A 51 0.61 -23.62 2.04
N SER A 52 0.33 -22.60 1.23
CA SER A 52 -1.04 -22.33 0.77
C SER A 52 -1.20 -22.51 -0.73
N GLY A 53 -0.11 -22.61 -1.49
CA GLY A 53 -0.14 -22.74 -2.95
C GLY A 53 -0.67 -21.49 -3.68
N HIS A 54 -0.97 -20.41 -2.94
CA HIS A 54 -1.52 -19.16 -3.45
C HIS A 54 -0.55 -18.01 -3.16
N GLY A 55 -0.50 -17.02 -4.06
CA GLY A 55 0.23 -15.77 -3.82
C GLY A 55 -0.50 -14.85 -2.84
N LEU A 56 0.20 -13.83 -2.34
CA LEU A 56 -0.36 -12.78 -1.49
C LEU A 56 -1.24 -11.84 -2.33
N GLY A 57 -2.39 -11.45 -1.78
CA GLY A 57 -3.34 -10.61 -2.49
C GLY A 57 -4.33 -9.92 -1.56
N ALA A 58 -4.70 -8.69 -1.91
CA ALA A 58 -5.67 -7.91 -1.12
C ALA A 58 -7.02 -7.77 -1.83
N SER A 59 -7.03 -7.60 -3.16
CA SER A 59 -8.27 -7.36 -3.89
C SER A 59 -9.21 -8.55 -3.91
N GLY A 60 -8.72 -9.79 -3.80
CA GLY A 60 -9.58 -10.99 -3.77
C GLY A 60 -10.60 -10.93 -2.63
N ALA A 61 -10.15 -10.67 -1.41
CA ALA A 61 -11.04 -10.62 -0.25
C ALA A 61 -12.07 -9.47 -0.30
N ALA A 62 -11.75 -8.37 -1.00
CA ALA A 62 -12.72 -7.29 -1.19
C ALA A 62 -13.91 -7.75 -2.06
N ASN A 63 -13.68 -8.61 -3.06
CA ASN A 63 -14.77 -9.24 -3.79
C ASN A 63 -15.47 -10.29 -2.95
N ASP A 64 -14.74 -11.08 -2.16
CA ASP A 64 -15.33 -12.09 -1.30
C ASP A 64 -16.30 -11.49 -0.29
N LEU A 65 -15.96 -10.30 0.24
CA LEU A 65 -16.84 -9.50 1.08
C LEU A 65 -18.07 -9.01 0.33
N VAL A 66 -17.91 -8.46 -0.88
CA VAL A 66 -19.04 -8.02 -1.72
C VAL A 66 -19.93 -9.20 -2.10
N ALA A 67 -19.35 -10.36 -2.39
CA ALA A 67 -20.08 -11.58 -2.73
C ALA A 67 -20.81 -12.16 -1.52
N GLY A 68 -20.21 -12.10 -0.33
CA GLY A 68 -20.85 -12.46 0.94
C GLY A 68 -22.05 -11.56 1.28
N ILE A 69 -21.90 -10.25 1.10
CA ILE A 69 -23.02 -9.28 1.24
C ILE A 69 -24.08 -9.53 0.16
N GLY A 70 -23.66 -9.78 -1.08
CA GLY A 70 -24.54 -10.09 -2.21
C GLY A 70 -25.42 -11.32 -1.96
N LEU A 71 -24.86 -12.37 -1.36
CA LEU A 71 -25.64 -13.55 -0.96
C LEU A 71 -26.67 -13.26 0.15
N GLN A 72 -26.40 -12.29 1.03
CA GLN A 72 -27.33 -11.92 2.11
C GLN A 72 -28.45 -10.99 1.62
N VAL A 73 -28.18 -10.13 0.64
CA VAL A 73 -29.15 -9.14 0.14
C VAL A 73 -29.96 -9.69 -1.06
N ALA A 74 -29.29 -10.35 -2.01
CA ALA A 74 -29.91 -10.83 -3.25
C ALA A 74 -29.20 -12.10 -3.78
N PRO A 75 -29.51 -13.28 -3.21
CA PRO A 75 -28.81 -14.52 -3.52
C PRO A 75 -29.00 -14.99 -4.98
N ASP A 76 -30.19 -14.85 -5.55
CA ASP A 76 -30.47 -15.31 -6.92
C ASP A 76 -29.81 -14.42 -7.98
N ALA A 77 -29.77 -13.10 -7.76
CA ALA A 77 -29.04 -12.17 -8.63
C ALA A 77 -27.53 -12.42 -8.56
N THR A 78 -26.99 -12.64 -7.35
CA THR A 78 -25.53 -12.86 -7.15
C THR A 78 -25.05 -14.16 -7.78
N LYS A 79 -25.84 -15.24 -7.72
CA LYS A 79 -25.53 -16.53 -8.38
C LYS A 79 -25.69 -16.48 -9.90
N ALA A 80 -26.63 -15.68 -10.41
CA ALA A 80 -26.85 -15.52 -11.84
C ALA A 80 -25.83 -14.60 -12.54
N HIS A 81 -25.05 -13.81 -11.78
CA HIS A 81 -24.03 -12.92 -12.33
C HIS A 81 -22.77 -13.66 -12.76
N GLY A 82 -22.35 -13.53 -14.02
CA GLY A 82 -21.15 -14.20 -14.55
C GLY A 82 -19.81 -13.83 -13.88
N TYR A 83 -19.74 -12.69 -13.17
CA TYR A 83 -18.55 -12.26 -12.44
C TYR A 83 -18.49 -12.81 -11.00
N LEU A 84 -19.64 -12.85 -10.30
CA LEU A 84 -19.73 -13.27 -8.91
C LEU A 84 -20.09 -14.75 -8.76
N GLY A 85 -20.81 -15.32 -9.72
CA GLY A 85 -21.27 -16.71 -9.76
C GLY A 85 -20.16 -17.73 -9.48
N PRO A 86 -19.00 -17.66 -10.15
CA PRO A 86 -17.87 -18.56 -9.84
C PRO A 86 -17.31 -18.38 -8.42
N GLN A 87 -17.46 -17.18 -7.85
CA GLN A 87 -16.91 -16.80 -6.55
C GLN A 87 -17.85 -17.19 -5.38
N VAL A 88 -19.13 -17.41 -5.66
CA VAL A 88 -20.15 -17.91 -4.70
C VAL A 88 -20.61 -19.34 -4.97
N ALA A 89 -20.00 -20.02 -5.96
CA ALA A 89 -20.33 -21.40 -6.32
C ALA A 89 -20.17 -22.38 -5.14
N ASP A 90 -19.17 -22.14 -4.27
CA ASP A 90 -18.89 -22.98 -3.09
C ASP A 90 -19.68 -22.56 -1.83
N GLY A 91 -20.56 -21.56 -1.93
CA GLY A 91 -21.45 -21.13 -0.84
C GLY A 91 -20.80 -20.35 0.31
N ASN A 92 -19.46 -20.26 0.39
CA ASN A 92 -18.76 -19.49 1.43
C ASN A 92 -17.60 -18.63 0.87
N PRO A 93 -17.89 -17.52 0.16
CA PRO A 93 -16.86 -16.65 -0.43
C PRO A 93 -15.87 -16.09 0.60
N LEU A 94 -16.34 -15.84 1.83
CA LEU A 94 -15.54 -15.30 2.94
C LEU A 94 -14.59 -16.32 3.58
N GLY A 95 -14.73 -17.61 3.27
CA GLY A 95 -13.83 -18.67 3.74
C GLY A 95 -12.55 -18.80 2.92
N SER A 96 -12.36 -17.96 1.90
CA SER A 96 -11.18 -18.00 1.04
C SER A 96 -9.89 -17.76 1.82
N TRP A 97 -8.80 -18.39 1.37
CA TRP A 97 -7.44 -18.14 1.88
C TRP A 97 -7.12 -16.64 1.94
N MET A 98 -7.55 -15.88 0.93
CA MET A 98 -7.33 -14.45 0.81
C MET A 98 -8.03 -13.64 1.92
N SER A 99 -9.20 -14.08 2.38
CA SER A 99 -9.94 -13.42 3.47
C SER A 99 -9.20 -13.57 4.79
N TRP A 100 -8.69 -14.78 5.08
CA TRP A 100 -7.86 -15.04 6.26
C TRP A 100 -6.51 -14.33 6.20
N GLU A 101 -5.89 -14.22 5.02
CA GLU A 101 -4.67 -13.43 4.82
C GLU A 101 -4.88 -11.97 5.25
N ILE A 102 -5.94 -11.31 4.77
CA ILE A 102 -6.18 -9.89 5.11
C ILE A 102 -6.45 -9.70 6.60
N VAL A 103 -7.20 -10.62 7.23
CA VAL A 103 -7.41 -10.58 8.68
C VAL A 103 -6.08 -10.70 9.42
N GLY A 104 -5.22 -11.63 9.01
CA GLY A 104 -3.87 -11.80 9.56
C GLY A 104 -3.00 -10.56 9.38
N VAL A 105 -2.98 -9.96 8.19
CA VAL A 105 -2.24 -8.72 7.91
C VAL A 105 -2.76 -7.55 8.73
N ALA A 106 -4.09 -7.42 8.88
CA ALA A 106 -4.70 -6.37 9.69
C ALA A 106 -4.29 -6.48 11.17
N ILE A 107 -4.37 -7.68 11.74
CA ILE A 107 -3.97 -7.94 13.12
C ILE A 107 -2.46 -7.72 13.29
N GLY A 108 -1.64 -8.22 12.36
CA GLY A 108 -0.19 -8.05 12.38
C GLY A 108 0.24 -6.58 12.28
N ALA A 109 -0.40 -5.80 11.40
CA ALA A 109 -0.16 -4.37 11.27
C ALA A 109 -0.55 -3.61 12.54
N LEU A 110 -1.65 -3.99 13.17
CA LEU A 110 -2.09 -3.39 14.44
C LEU A 110 -1.10 -3.69 15.56
N PHE A 111 -0.69 -4.94 15.72
CA PHE A 111 0.30 -5.36 16.71
C PHE A 111 1.66 -4.66 16.49
N ALA A 112 2.10 -4.55 15.23
CA ALA A 112 3.30 -3.81 14.86
C ALA A 112 3.17 -2.30 15.19
N ALA A 113 1.99 -1.70 14.98
CA ALA A 113 1.76 -0.30 15.31
C ALA A 113 1.81 -0.03 16.82
N PHE A 114 1.25 -0.93 17.64
CA PHE A 114 1.31 -0.86 19.10
C PHE A 114 2.75 -1.04 19.61
N THR A 115 3.44 -2.09 19.18
CA THR A 115 4.81 -2.40 19.62
C THR A 115 5.86 -1.38 19.19
N ALA A 116 5.60 -0.66 18.09
CA ALA A 116 6.42 0.45 17.63
C ALA A 116 6.09 1.80 18.30
N GLY A 117 5.03 1.87 19.13
CA GLY A 117 4.60 3.10 19.81
C GLY A 117 4.07 4.18 18.87
N ARG A 118 3.71 3.79 17.63
CA ARG A 118 3.35 4.71 16.54
C ARG A 118 1.87 4.69 16.19
N PHE A 119 1.05 4.05 17.00
CA PHE A 119 -0.40 4.07 16.83
C PHE A 119 -0.91 5.49 17.05
N ARG A 120 -1.29 6.16 15.95
CA ARG A 120 -1.90 7.48 15.98
C ARG A 120 -3.08 7.47 15.04
N ILE A 121 -4.27 7.69 15.58
CA ILE A 121 -5.46 7.94 14.78
C ILE A 121 -5.34 9.39 14.30
N GLN A 122 -4.83 9.55 13.08
CA GLN A 122 -4.66 10.85 12.44
C GLN A 122 -5.50 10.88 11.17
N LEU A 123 -6.41 11.83 11.08
CA LEU A 123 -6.78 12.38 9.78
C LEU A 123 -5.69 13.40 9.43
N ASP A 124 -4.70 12.97 8.64
CA ASP A 124 -3.71 13.89 8.10
C ASP A 124 -4.45 14.98 7.30
N GLY A 125 -4.42 16.24 7.74
CA GLY A 125 -5.30 17.25 7.15
C GLY A 125 -5.15 18.69 7.62
N GLU A 126 -4.06 19.08 8.29
CA GLU A 126 -4.03 20.43 8.91
C GLU A 126 -3.45 21.54 8.02
N ARG A 127 -2.71 21.31 6.92
CA ARG A 127 -1.91 22.43 6.36
C ARG A 127 -1.94 22.78 4.87
N SER A 128 -2.67 22.13 3.96
CA SER A 128 -2.72 22.72 2.60
C SER A 128 -3.91 22.48 1.68
N VAL A 129 -4.88 21.60 1.96
CA VAL A 129 -6.11 21.53 1.15
C VAL A 129 -7.26 21.05 2.05
N GLY A 130 -8.35 21.81 2.11
CA GLY A 130 -9.46 21.62 3.05
C GLY A 130 -9.94 20.17 3.20
N SER A 131 -10.21 19.79 4.45
CA SER A 131 -10.54 18.42 4.91
C SER A 131 -11.46 17.65 3.97
N ALA A 132 -12.58 18.24 3.52
CA ALA A 132 -13.53 17.58 2.63
C ALA A 132 -12.98 17.31 1.21
N SER A 133 -12.21 18.24 0.64
CA SER A 133 -11.64 18.07 -0.71
C SER A 133 -10.59 16.96 -0.74
N ARG A 134 -9.84 16.75 0.35
CA ARG A 134 -8.91 15.61 0.44
C ARG A 134 -9.64 14.30 0.63
N VAL A 135 -10.70 14.23 1.44
CA VAL A 135 -11.51 13.01 1.57
C VAL A 135 -12.10 12.63 0.21
N VAL A 136 -12.65 13.58 -0.53
CA VAL A 136 -13.16 13.34 -1.89
C VAL A 136 -12.05 12.89 -2.84
N LYS A 137 -10.87 13.54 -2.83
CA LYS A 137 -9.72 13.11 -3.65
C LYS A 137 -9.19 11.72 -3.26
N ALA A 138 -9.17 11.39 -1.97
CA ALA A 138 -8.72 10.10 -1.48
C ALA A 138 -9.72 8.98 -1.83
N LEU A 139 -11.02 9.26 -1.70
CA LEU A 139 -12.08 8.34 -2.13
C LEU A 139 -12.09 8.18 -3.64
N ALA A 140 -11.98 9.27 -4.41
CA ALA A 140 -11.89 9.21 -5.86
C ALA A 140 -10.63 8.44 -6.30
N GLY A 141 -9.47 8.70 -5.71
CA GLY A 141 -8.24 7.97 -5.98
C GLY A 141 -8.33 6.49 -5.62
N GLY A 142 -8.94 6.16 -4.48
CA GLY A 142 -9.19 4.77 -4.07
C GLY A 142 -10.16 4.04 -5.00
N PHE A 143 -11.22 4.72 -5.45
CA PHE A 143 -12.16 4.18 -6.42
C PHE A 143 -11.48 3.91 -7.77
N LEU A 144 -10.72 4.89 -8.29
CA LEU A 144 -9.96 4.72 -9.54
C LEU A 144 -8.92 3.60 -9.42
N ALA A 145 -8.21 3.51 -8.29
CA ALA A 145 -7.22 2.45 -8.06
C ALA A 145 -7.87 1.06 -7.96
N GLY A 146 -9.02 0.96 -7.28
CA GLY A 146 -9.80 -0.29 -7.19
C GLY A 146 -10.34 -0.72 -8.56
N PHE A 147 -10.90 0.23 -9.31
CA PHE A 147 -11.38 0.00 -10.67
C PHE A 147 -10.23 -0.46 -11.60
N GLY A 148 -9.08 0.21 -11.54
CA GLY A 148 -7.88 -0.16 -12.27
C GLY A 148 -7.36 -1.55 -11.90
N ALA A 149 -7.35 -1.90 -10.61
CA ALA A 149 -6.96 -3.23 -10.15
C ALA A 149 -7.87 -4.34 -10.73
N ARG A 150 -9.16 -4.04 -10.94
CA ARG A 150 -10.09 -4.99 -11.58
C ARG A 150 -9.86 -5.13 -13.07
N ILE A 151 -9.64 -4.02 -13.78
CA ILE A 151 -9.28 -4.06 -15.21
C ILE A 151 -7.97 -4.82 -15.42
N ALA A 152 -6.99 -4.63 -14.53
CA ALA A 152 -5.70 -5.31 -14.59
C ALA A 152 -5.76 -6.79 -14.18
N GLY A 153 -6.87 -7.26 -13.61
CA GLY A 153 -7.02 -8.64 -13.11
C GLY A 153 -6.34 -8.90 -11.76
N GLY A 154 -5.92 -7.87 -11.03
CA GLY A 154 -5.27 -8.00 -9.73
C GLY A 154 -4.70 -6.70 -9.17
N CYS A 155 -4.32 -6.73 -7.89
CA CYS A 155 -3.68 -5.61 -7.20
C CYS A 155 -2.15 -5.67 -7.32
N THR A 156 -1.49 -4.59 -6.89
CA THR A 156 -0.02 -4.50 -6.86
C THR A 156 0.62 -5.60 -6.02
N SER A 157 0.01 -6.05 -4.91
CA SER A 157 0.51 -7.20 -4.14
C SER A 157 0.36 -8.53 -4.90
N GLY A 158 -0.75 -8.75 -5.61
CA GLY A 158 -0.97 -9.99 -6.37
C GLY A 158 -0.10 -10.04 -7.63
N ILE A 159 -0.36 -9.14 -8.58
CA ILE A 159 0.35 -9.14 -9.87
C ILE A 159 1.80 -8.69 -9.70
N GLY A 160 2.03 -7.64 -8.90
CA GLY A 160 3.36 -7.06 -8.76
C GLY A 160 4.29 -7.84 -7.85
N LEU A 161 3.84 -8.26 -6.66
CA LEU A 161 4.71 -8.93 -5.68
C LEU A 161 4.75 -10.45 -5.94
N SER A 162 3.60 -11.11 -5.94
CA SER A 162 3.53 -12.56 -6.15
C SER A 162 3.79 -12.95 -7.61
N GLY A 163 3.32 -12.17 -8.59
CA GLY A 163 3.63 -12.40 -9.99
C GLY A 163 5.12 -12.21 -10.33
N ALA A 164 5.79 -11.23 -9.71
CA ALA A 164 7.24 -11.06 -9.91
C ALA A 164 8.04 -12.16 -9.21
N ALA A 165 7.59 -12.64 -8.04
CA ALA A 165 8.18 -13.80 -7.38
C ALA A 165 8.11 -15.07 -8.24
N ALA A 166 7.05 -15.22 -9.05
CA ALA A 166 6.89 -16.30 -10.02
C ALA A 166 7.58 -16.05 -11.38
N LEU A 167 8.37 -14.98 -11.51
CA LEU A 167 9.02 -14.55 -12.77
C LEU A 167 8.03 -14.35 -13.95
N GLY A 168 6.79 -13.96 -13.67
CA GLY A 168 5.80 -13.69 -14.71
C GLY A 168 6.16 -12.44 -15.52
N VAL A 169 6.20 -12.56 -16.85
CA VAL A 169 6.47 -11.41 -17.76
C VAL A 169 5.43 -10.31 -17.56
N SER A 170 4.17 -10.69 -17.33
CA SER A 170 3.07 -9.76 -17.04
C SER A 170 3.31 -8.92 -15.79
N ALA A 171 3.97 -9.46 -14.76
CA ALA A 171 4.28 -8.73 -13.53
C ALA A 171 5.31 -7.63 -13.76
N PHE A 172 6.35 -7.90 -14.55
CA PHE A 172 7.36 -6.89 -14.88
C PHE A 172 6.78 -5.77 -15.74
N VAL A 173 5.96 -6.12 -16.74
CA VAL A 173 5.26 -5.12 -17.56
C VAL A 173 4.30 -4.28 -16.72
N PHE A 174 3.51 -4.92 -15.86
CA PHE A 174 2.61 -4.22 -14.94
C PHE A 174 3.37 -3.28 -14.00
N LEU A 175 4.45 -3.75 -13.37
CA LEU A 175 5.22 -2.96 -12.41
C LEU A 175 5.89 -1.75 -13.09
N ALA A 176 6.43 -1.94 -14.30
CA ALA A 176 7.01 -0.86 -15.09
C ALA A 176 5.95 0.22 -15.42
N LEU A 177 4.80 -0.18 -15.96
CA LEU A 177 3.71 0.74 -16.28
C LEU A 177 3.13 1.42 -15.04
N PHE A 178 2.99 0.69 -13.93
CA PHE A 178 2.53 1.20 -12.65
C PHE A 178 3.46 2.30 -12.12
N PHE A 179 4.78 2.07 -12.14
CA PHE A 179 5.75 3.07 -11.72
C PHE A 179 5.78 4.28 -12.65
N VAL A 180 5.77 4.09 -13.97
CA VAL A 180 5.74 5.20 -14.95
C VAL A 180 4.48 6.04 -14.78
N THR A 181 3.32 5.40 -14.72
CA THR A 181 2.03 6.09 -14.52
C THR A 181 2.02 6.79 -13.17
N GLY A 182 2.50 6.15 -12.10
CA GLY A 182 2.61 6.74 -10.78
C GLY A 182 3.51 7.98 -10.74
N MET A 183 4.64 7.97 -11.45
CA MET A 183 5.51 9.13 -11.59
C MET A 183 4.83 10.27 -12.36
N ILE A 184 4.14 9.97 -13.46
CA ILE A 184 3.39 10.95 -14.27
C ILE A 184 2.27 11.57 -13.43
N VAL A 185 1.44 10.75 -12.79
CA VAL A 185 0.34 11.22 -11.93
C VAL A 185 0.87 11.99 -10.73
N SER A 186 1.96 11.55 -10.11
CA SER A 186 2.60 12.27 -9.01
C SER A 186 3.07 13.66 -9.45
N ARG A 187 3.69 13.77 -10.64
CA ARG A 187 4.08 15.06 -11.23
C ARG A 187 2.89 15.93 -11.57
N LEU A 188 1.83 15.36 -12.13
CA LEU A 188 0.61 16.09 -12.47
C LEU A 188 -0.12 16.61 -11.22
N VAL A 189 -0.23 15.79 -10.18
CA VAL A 189 -0.94 16.11 -8.93
C VAL A 189 -0.12 17.03 -8.03
N ARG A 190 1.21 16.87 -7.97
CA ARG A 190 2.10 17.79 -7.25
C ARG A 190 2.32 19.09 -8.02
N GLY A 191 1.96 19.12 -9.31
CA GLY A 191 2.19 20.25 -10.21
C GLY A 191 3.65 20.34 -10.64
N VAL A 192 3.84 20.92 -11.83
CA VAL A 192 5.08 21.62 -12.22
C VAL A 192 5.52 22.58 -11.12
#